data_AF-A0A7W1J5X4-F1
#
_entry.id   AF-A0A7W1J5X4-F1
#
_cell.length_a   1.000
_cell.length_b   1.000
_cell.length_c   1.000
_cell.angle_alpha   90.00
_cell.angle_beta   90.00
_cell.angle_gamma   90.00
#
_symmetry.space_group_name_H-M   'P 1'
#
loop_
_entity.id
_entity.type
_entity.pdbx_description
1 polymer ?
#
loop_
_entity_poly.entity_id
_entity_poly.type
_entity_poly.pdbx_seq_one_letter_code
_entity_poly.pdbx_strand_id
1 'polypeptide(L)'
;MANAHITNFVSSLNKHEIKVAERYIKHSISGSDTPDDRKDLKLFLLLTNKNNKITSNTLCKGLNCTISSLHALKSRLYQKITEALTSDKHITNTEMFDKLDIISLTLRKKLLFIRISLRSLNQEKTETLFKLLSEVIYTATEYELYDVLTDALIAKKYFKGIRTGVKEFEAINDTIAFYDYCTKAVYYAADCYYRLILNNHFIKSYTKSELDKYLSLSIKQIEIDCKKTKSLQINYYLHILYFSKFEREKNYLKAIEYCNKLIVLIKKK
;
A
#
# COMPACT_ATOMS: atom_id res chain seq x y z
N MET A 1 24.88 -3.54 10.58
CA MET A 1 23.79 -3.93 9.64
C MET A 1 23.22 -2.74 8.86
N ALA A 2 22.96 -1.56 9.44
CA ALA A 2 22.37 -0.40 8.73
C ALA A 2 23.12 0.13 7.48
N ASN A 3 24.44 -0.11 7.37
CA ASN A 3 25.29 0.47 6.32
C ASN A 3 25.06 -0.06 4.89
N ALA A 4 24.52 -1.28 4.73
CA ALA A 4 24.21 -1.88 3.42
C ALA A 4 22.82 -1.46 2.91
N HIS A 5 21.93 -1.01 3.79
CA HIS A 5 20.53 -0.73 3.45
C HIS A 5 20.37 0.52 2.59
N ILE A 6 21.08 1.62 2.88
CA ILE A 6 20.89 2.86 2.12
C ILE A 6 21.42 2.76 0.69
N THR A 7 22.53 2.06 0.47
CA THR A 7 23.10 1.87 -0.87
C THR A 7 22.16 1.03 -1.73
N ASN A 8 21.62 -0.05 -1.18
CA ASN A 8 20.64 -0.89 -1.87
C ASN A 8 19.31 -0.16 -2.08
N PHE A 9 18.90 0.66 -1.11
CA PHE A 9 17.68 1.45 -1.22
C PHE A 9 17.79 2.49 -2.33
N VAL A 10 18.85 3.30 -2.36
CA VAL A 10 19.07 4.31 -3.41
C VAL A 10 19.20 3.65 -4.78
N SER A 11 19.87 2.49 -4.89
CA SER A 11 20.00 1.79 -6.17
C SER A 11 18.71 1.17 -6.68
N SER A 12 17.75 0.87 -5.79
CA SER A 12 16.41 0.39 -6.14
C SER A 12 15.45 1.48 -6.59
N LEU A 13 15.75 2.77 -6.35
CA LEU A 13 14.86 3.86 -6.74
C LEU A 13 14.74 3.96 -8.25
N ASN A 14 13.51 4.20 -8.72
CA ASN A 14 13.21 4.49 -10.11
C ASN A 14 13.56 5.96 -10.45
N LYS A 15 13.49 6.32 -11.74
CA LYS A 15 13.88 7.65 -12.23
C LYS A 15 13.06 8.79 -11.61
N HIS A 16 11.79 8.56 -11.29
CA HIS A 16 10.91 9.58 -10.72
C HIS A 16 11.18 9.76 -9.22
N GLU A 17 11.35 8.66 -8.49
CA GLU A 17 11.74 8.67 -7.08
C GLU A 17 13.08 9.39 -6.88
N ILE A 18 14.05 9.14 -7.77
CA ILE A 18 15.34 9.85 -7.75
C ILE A 18 15.14 11.36 -7.92
N LYS A 19 14.34 11.79 -8.90
CA LYS A 19 14.08 13.22 -9.14
C LYS A 19 13.38 13.90 -7.95
N VAL A 20 12.41 13.21 -7.34
CA VAL A 20 11.69 13.73 -6.16
C VAL A 20 12.62 13.85 -4.97
N ALA A 21 13.37 12.80 -4.65
CA ALA A 21 14.35 12.82 -3.57
C ALA A 21 15.43 13.89 -3.79
N GLU A 22 15.97 13.99 -5.00
CA GLU A 22 16.98 14.99 -5.34
C GLU A 22 16.46 16.42 -5.14
N ARG A 23 15.25 16.72 -5.66
CA ARG A 23 14.62 18.02 -5.50
C ARG A 23 14.38 18.35 -4.03
N TYR A 24 13.87 17.39 -3.25
CA TYR A 24 13.64 17.58 -1.83
C TYR A 24 14.94 17.83 -1.07
N ILE A 25 15.99 17.03 -1.30
CA ILE A 25 17.29 17.19 -0.64
C ILE A 25 17.91 18.56 -1.01
N LYS A 26 17.82 18.97 -2.29
CA LYS A 26 18.26 20.28 -2.78
C LYS A 26 17.54 21.46 -2.11
N HIS A 27 16.28 21.31 -1.71
CA HIS A 27 15.50 22.39 -1.10
C HIS A 27 15.26 22.23 0.41
N SER A 28 15.66 21.10 1.00
CA SER A 28 15.62 20.90 2.44
C SER A 28 16.53 21.91 3.11
N ILE A 29 16.00 22.67 4.07
CA ILE A 29 16.74 23.70 4.82
C ILE A 29 17.74 22.97 5.72
N SER A 30 18.93 22.69 5.20
CA SER A 30 20.13 22.55 6.01
C SER A 30 20.68 23.95 6.22
N GLY A 31 20.93 24.36 7.47
CA GLY A 31 21.35 25.71 7.87
C GLY A 31 22.74 26.16 7.38
N SER A 32 23.11 25.85 6.14
CA SER A 32 24.29 26.34 5.44
C SER A 32 23.88 26.82 4.03
N ASP A 33 24.19 28.08 3.72
CA ASP A 33 23.71 28.82 2.54
C ASP A 33 24.33 28.39 1.19
N THR A 34 25.23 27.42 1.18
CA THR A 34 25.94 26.98 -0.03
C THR A 34 25.54 25.55 -0.46
N PRO A 35 25.19 25.31 -1.73
CA PRO A 35 24.93 23.97 -2.28
C PRO A 35 26.13 23.01 -2.19
N ASP A 36 27.34 23.55 -2.11
CA ASP A 36 28.60 22.80 -2.14
C ASP A 36 28.97 22.15 -0.79
N ASP A 37 28.37 22.58 0.33
CA ASP A 37 28.63 21.99 1.66
C ASP A 37 27.65 20.87 2.04
N ARG A 38 26.70 20.56 1.15
CA ARG A 38 25.64 19.58 1.39
C ARG A 38 26.12 18.15 1.16
N LYS A 39 26.79 17.60 2.17
CA LYS A 39 27.34 16.23 2.16
C LYS A 39 26.27 15.16 1.89
N ASP A 40 25.01 15.41 2.24
CA ASP A 40 23.86 14.55 1.96
C ASP A 40 23.47 14.52 0.48
N LEU A 41 23.43 15.68 -0.19
CA LEU A 41 23.21 15.75 -1.64
C LEU A 41 24.38 15.09 -2.40
N LYS A 42 25.62 15.38 -1.98
CA LYS A 42 26.81 14.74 -2.56
C LYS A 42 26.77 13.23 -2.40
N LEU A 43 26.43 12.74 -1.20
CA LEU A 43 26.28 11.31 -0.95
C LEU A 43 25.17 10.71 -1.82
N PHE A 44 24.02 11.39 -1.95
CA PHE A 44 22.92 10.92 -2.80
C PHE A 44 23.34 10.76 -4.26
N LEU A 45 23.95 11.80 -4.84
CA LEU A 45 24.42 11.79 -6.23
C LEU A 45 25.46 10.68 -6.47
N LEU A 46 26.40 10.51 -5.54
CA LEU A 46 27.38 9.42 -5.59
C LEU A 46 26.71 8.04 -5.58
N LEU A 47 25.70 7.83 -4.74
CA LEU A 47 24.99 6.55 -4.64
C LEU A 47 24.07 6.27 -5.84
N THR A 48 23.52 7.31 -6.48
CA THR A 48 22.71 7.14 -7.70
C THR A 48 23.55 6.82 -8.94
N ASN A 49 24.85 7.11 -8.92
CA ASN A 49 25.74 6.91 -10.05
C ASN A 49 26.20 5.44 -10.10
N LYS A 50 25.53 4.61 -10.90
CA LYS A 50 25.65 3.14 -10.94
C LYS A 50 27.02 2.59 -11.37
N ASN A 51 27.97 3.45 -11.73
CA ASN A 51 29.23 3.05 -12.38
C ASN A 51 30.35 2.65 -11.41
N ASN A 52 30.19 2.81 -10.09
CA ASN A 52 31.28 2.55 -9.14
C ASN A 52 30.91 1.47 -8.11
N LYS A 53 31.84 0.53 -7.87
CA LYS A 53 31.85 -0.27 -6.62
C LYS A 53 32.20 0.67 -5.47
N ILE A 54 31.18 1.28 -4.89
CA ILE A 54 31.32 2.27 -3.82
C ILE A 54 31.65 1.57 -2.51
N THR A 55 32.87 1.77 -2.01
CA THR A 55 33.29 1.35 -0.66
C THR A 55 33.09 2.49 0.35
N SER A 56 32.95 2.18 1.63
CA SER A 56 32.90 3.19 2.69
C SER A 56 34.11 4.13 2.68
N ASN A 57 35.30 3.59 2.35
CA ASN A 57 36.52 4.40 2.26
C ASN A 57 36.49 5.38 1.08
N THR A 58 35.96 4.97 -0.08
CA THR A 58 35.77 5.88 -1.22
C THR A 58 34.74 6.98 -0.93
N LEU A 59 33.68 6.67 -0.18
CA LEU A 59 32.69 7.66 0.26
C LEU A 59 33.27 8.66 1.26
N CYS A 60 34.00 8.18 2.26
CA CYS A 60 34.66 9.05 3.25
C CYS A 60 35.63 10.05 2.59
N LYS A 61 36.40 9.59 1.59
CA LYS A 61 37.30 10.45 0.80
C LYS A 61 36.53 11.48 -0.03
N GLY A 62 35.46 11.08 -0.72
CA GLY A 62 34.66 11.99 -1.54
C GLY A 62 33.84 13.01 -0.75
N LEU A 63 33.58 12.75 0.54
CA LEU A 63 32.73 13.57 1.41
C LEU A 63 33.51 14.30 2.52
N ASN A 64 34.84 14.15 2.56
CA ASN A 64 35.71 14.65 3.62
C ASN A 64 35.11 14.38 5.02
N CYS A 65 34.92 13.10 5.34
CA CYS A 65 34.27 12.69 6.59
C CYS A 65 34.88 11.40 7.18
N THR A 66 34.74 11.21 8.50
CA THR A 66 35.13 9.96 9.18
C THR A 66 34.09 8.86 8.97
N ILE A 67 34.45 7.59 9.20
CA ILE A 67 33.53 6.45 9.07
C ILE A 67 32.31 6.59 10.00
N SER A 68 32.51 7.09 11.23
CA SER A 68 31.42 7.34 12.18
C SER A 68 30.46 8.42 11.64
N SER A 69 31.00 9.53 11.14
CA SER A 69 30.19 10.60 10.55
C SER A 69 29.49 10.16 9.25
N LEU A 70 30.07 9.22 8.49
CA LEU A 70 29.42 8.63 7.32
C LEU A 70 28.20 7.81 7.70
N HIS A 71 28.22 7.07 8.82
CA HIS A 71 27.05 6.33 9.29
C HIS A 71 25.89 7.28 9.65
N ALA A 72 26.18 8.35 10.39
CA ALA A 72 25.20 9.37 10.71
C ALA A 72 24.66 10.07 9.45
N LEU A 73 25.52 10.31 8.45
CA LEU A 73 25.12 10.89 7.18
C LEU A 73 24.22 9.95 6.37
N LYS A 74 24.51 8.65 6.34
CA LYS A 74 23.68 7.62 5.70
C LYS A 74 22.30 7.53 6.33
N SER A 75 22.22 7.57 7.67
CA SER A 75 20.94 7.55 8.39
C SER A 75 20.09 8.79 8.08
N ARG A 76 20.71 9.99 8.13
CA ARG A 76 20.03 11.24 7.76
C ARG A 76 19.59 11.25 6.30
N LEU A 77 20.40 10.72 5.39
CA LEU A 77 20.04 10.61 3.98
C LEU A 77 18.83 9.68 3.80
N TYR A 78 18.81 8.54 4.47
CA TYR A 78 17.65 7.63 4.46
C TYR A 78 16.37 8.35 4.92
N GLN A 79 16.44 9.09 6.04
CA GLN A 79 15.31 9.86 6.56
C GLN A 79 14.85 10.91 5.54
N LYS A 80 15.76 11.72 4.99
CA LYS A 80 15.42 12.74 3.98
C LYS A 80 14.80 12.17 2.71
N ILE A 81 15.31 11.05 2.20
CA ILE A 81 14.72 10.38 1.04
C ILE A 81 13.31 9.89 1.39
N THR A 82 13.15 9.25 2.55
CA THR A 82 11.84 8.73 2.97
C THR A 82 10.83 9.87 3.16
N GLU A 83 11.22 10.98 3.79
CA GLU A 83 10.40 12.18 3.93
C GLU A 83 10.03 12.80 2.58
N ALA A 84 10.97 12.82 1.63
CA ALA A 84 10.71 13.30 0.26
C ALA A 84 9.64 12.45 -0.43
N LEU A 85 9.82 11.12 -0.42
CA LEU A 85 8.93 10.19 -1.12
C LEU A 85 7.55 10.10 -0.47
N THR A 86 7.46 10.33 0.84
CA THR A 86 6.19 10.32 1.61
C THR A 86 5.56 11.71 1.76
N SER A 87 6.17 12.76 1.19
CA SER A 87 5.66 14.12 1.32
C SER A 87 4.29 14.30 0.64
N ASP A 88 3.42 15.03 1.32
CA ASP A 88 2.09 15.41 0.85
C ASP A 88 2.08 16.05 -0.55
N LYS A 89 3.16 16.76 -0.91
CA LYS A 89 3.32 17.38 -2.24
C LYS A 89 3.33 16.38 -3.39
N HIS A 90 3.57 15.10 -3.12
CA HIS A 90 3.71 14.06 -4.12
C HIS A 90 2.57 13.05 -4.12
N ILE A 91 1.58 13.18 -3.22
CA ILE A 91 0.46 12.23 -3.13
C ILE A 91 -0.42 12.25 -4.37
N THR A 92 -0.45 13.37 -5.12
CA THR A 92 -1.16 13.45 -6.40
C THR A 92 -0.29 13.09 -7.60
N ASN A 93 0.97 12.65 -7.39
CA ASN A 93 1.87 12.31 -8.47
C ASN A 93 1.52 10.94 -9.07
N THR A 94 0.82 10.96 -10.21
CA THR A 94 0.44 9.75 -10.96
C THR A 94 1.63 9.01 -11.57
N GLU A 95 2.82 9.62 -11.62
CA GLU A 95 4.05 8.93 -12.05
C GLU A 95 4.65 8.05 -10.94
N MET A 96 4.24 8.27 -9.68
CA MET A 96 4.71 7.52 -8.51
C MET A 96 3.65 6.61 -7.90
N PHE A 97 2.38 7.02 -7.95
CA PHE A 97 1.28 6.32 -7.29
C PHE A 97 0.19 5.99 -8.29
N ASP A 98 -0.33 4.77 -8.20
CA ASP A 98 -1.49 4.38 -9.00
C ASP A 98 -2.75 5.05 -8.46
N LYS A 99 -3.81 5.12 -9.28
CA LYS A 99 -5.09 5.76 -8.91
C LYS A 99 -5.62 5.27 -7.56
N LEU A 100 -5.53 3.97 -7.28
CA LEU A 100 -6.01 3.39 -6.02
C LEU A 100 -5.17 3.84 -4.81
N ASP A 101 -3.85 3.98 -5.00
CA ASP A 101 -2.94 4.48 -3.96
C ASP A 101 -3.25 5.93 -3.62
N ILE A 102 -3.44 6.77 -4.64
CA ILE A 102 -3.81 8.18 -4.47
C ILE A 102 -5.11 8.31 -3.68
N ILE A 103 -6.12 7.49 -4.01
CA ILE A 103 -7.40 7.47 -3.31
C ILE A 103 -7.19 7.01 -1.85
N SER A 104 -6.49 5.89 -1.62
CA SER A 104 -6.21 5.36 -0.29
C SER A 104 -5.51 6.39 0.61
N LEU A 105 -4.46 7.03 0.11
CA LEU A 105 -3.73 8.08 0.82
C LEU A 105 -4.62 9.28 1.14
N THR A 106 -5.44 9.72 0.16
CA THR A 106 -6.38 10.84 0.34
C THR A 106 -7.42 10.54 1.41
N LEU A 107 -8.01 9.34 1.41
CA LEU A 107 -9.01 8.96 2.40
C LEU A 107 -8.41 8.80 3.80
N ARG A 108 -7.21 8.21 3.93
CA ARG A 108 -6.51 8.11 5.22
C ARG A 108 -6.20 9.49 5.81
N LYS A 109 -5.81 10.47 4.98
CA LYS A 109 -5.61 11.86 5.41
C LYS A 109 -6.91 12.49 5.90
N LYS A 110 -7.99 12.38 5.14
CA LYS A 110 -9.32 12.86 5.55
C LYS A 110 -9.72 12.24 6.89
N LEU A 111 -9.49 10.95 7.07
CA LEU A 111 -9.82 10.22 8.29
C LEU A 111 -8.95 10.64 9.49
N LEU A 112 -7.65 10.89 9.28
CA LEU A 112 -6.77 11.45 10.30
C LEU A 112 -7.25 12.85 10.74
N PHE A 113 -7.59 13.72 9.78
CA PHE A 113 -8.15 15.03 10.06
C PHE A 113 -9.46 14.93 10.86
N ILE A 114 -10.35 14.01 10.50
CA ILE A 114 -11.58 13.73 11.26
C ILE A 114 -11.23 13.32 12.69
N ARG A 115 -10.33 12.34 12.89
CA ARG A 115 -9.92 11.87 14.22
C ARG A 115 -9.35 13.00 15.09
N ILE A 116 -8.49 13.85 14.53
CA ILE A 116 -7.93 15.01 15.24
C ILE A 116 -9.04 16.01 15.59
N SER A 117 -9.91 16.31 14.64
CA SER A 117 -11.01 17.25 14.82
C SER A 117 -12.04 16.78 15.84
N LEU A 118 -12.26 15.47 15.96
CA LEU A 118 -13.13 14.87 16.98
C LEU A 118 -12.54 14.95 18.39
N ARG A 119 -11.21 14.98 18.53
CA ARG A 119 -10.53 15.15 19.83
C ARG A 119 -10.53 16.61 20.28
N SER A 120 -10.46 17.54 19.33
CA SER A 120 -10.64 18.96 19.61
C SER A 120 -12.11 19.20 19.95
N LEU A 121 -12.40 19.55 21.21
CA LEU A 121 -13.74 19.64 21.85
C LEU A 121 -14.74 20.64 21.21
N ASN A 122 -14.52 21.09 19.96
CA ASN A 122 -15.36 22.07 19.29
C ASN A 122 -16.64 21.41 18.74
N GLN A 123 -17.72 21.54 19.51
CA GLN A 123 -19.04 20.98 19.24
C GLN A 123 -19.73 21.57 17.99
N GLU A 124 -19.22 22.68 17.44
CA GLU A 124 -19.84 23.42 16.32
C GLU A 124 -19.42 22.93 14.92
N LYS A 125 -18.36 22.12 14.79
CA LYS A 125 -17.88 21.62 13.48
C LYS A 125 -18.51 20.29 13.04
N THR A 126 -19.56 19.87 13.74
CA THR A 126 -20.03 18.49 13.72
C THR A 126 -20.65 18.07 12.39
N GLU A 127 -21.39 18.94 11.73
CA GLU A 127 -22.05 18.65 10.45
C GLU A 127 -21.06 18.54 9.29
N THR A 128 -20.09 19.46 9.19
CA THR A 128 -19.06 19.43 8.15
C THR A 128 -18.20 18.16 8.26
N LEU A 129 -17.84 17.78 9.49
CA LEU A 129 -17.10 16.53 9.74
C LEU A 129 -17.94 15.29 9.38
N PHE A 130 -19.25 15.32 9.62
CA PHE A 130 -20.14 14.23 9.23
C PHE A 130 -20.26 14.06 7.72
N LYS A 131 -20.35 15.18 6.98
CA LYS A 131 -20.32 15.16 5.51
C LYS A 131 -19.01 14.56 5.00
N LEU A 132 -17.87 15.03 5.52
CA LEU A 132 -16.55 14.50 5.16
C LEU A 132 -16.43 13.01 5.48
N LEU A 133 -16.94 12.57 6.63
CA LEU A 133 -16.94 11.16 7.02
C LEU A 133 -17.80 10.30 6.09
N SER A 134 -18.96 10.82 5.67
CA SER A 134 -19.85 10.14 4.73
C SER A 134 -19.21 10.01 3.34
N GLU A 135 -18.49 11.04 2.87
CA GLU A 135 -17.69 10.96 1.65
C GLU A 135 -16.60 9.89 1.74
N VAL A 136 -15.91 9.80 2.89
CA VAL A 136 -14.87 8.77 3.12
C VAL A 136 -15.49 7.38 3.07
N ILE A 137 -16.61 7.15 3.75
CA ILE A 137 -17.32 5.87 3.75
C ILE A 137 -17.74 5.51 2.32
N TYR A 138 -18.41 6.43 1.61
CA TYR A 138 -18.86 6.20 0.24
C TYR A 138 -17.69 5.82 -0.68
N THR A 139 -16.63 6.63 -0.69
CA THR A 139 -15.47 6.38 -1.56
C THR A 139 -14.74 5.08 -1.19
N ALA A 140 -14.58 4.79 0.11
CA ALA A 140 -13.93 3.56 0.55
C ALA A 140 -14.75 2.31 0.19
N THR A 141 -16.09 2.39 0.23
CA THR A 141 -16.97 1.32 -0.24
C THR A 141 -16.84 1.10 -1.74
N GLU A 142 -16.92 2.16 -2.55
CA GLU A 142 -16.82 2.08 -4.02
C GLU A 142 -15.50 1.46 -4.50
N TYR A 143 -14.39 1.79 -3.83
CA TYR A 143 -13.06 1.28 -4.18
C TYR A 143 -12.65 0.02 -3.40
N GLU A 144 -13.54 -0.54 -2.58
CA GLU A 144 -13.28 -1.73 -1.75
C GLU A 144 -12.03 -1.56 -0.85
N LEU A 145 -11.83 -0.36 -0.31
CA LEU A 145 -10.77 -0.03 0.66
C LEU A 145 -11.28 -0.34 2.07
N TYR A 146 -11.48 -1.64 2.35
CA TYR A 146 -12.20 -2.10 3.54
C TYR A 146 -11.55 -1.70 4.87
N ASP A 147 -10.23 -1.59 4.94
CA ASP A 147 -9.53 -1.16 6.14
C ASP A 147 -9.79 0.31 6.48
N VAL A 148 -9.77 1.19 5.48
CA VAL A 148 -10.15 2.61 5.61
C VAL A 148 -11.64 2.74 5.93
N LEU A 149 -12.48 1.90 5.31
CA LEU A 149 -13.93 1.87 5.53
C LEU A 149 -14.28 1.48 6.97
N THR A 150 -13.69 0.40 7.49
CA THR A 150 -13.90 -0.03 8.89
C THR A 150 -13.48 1.09 9.85
N ASP A 151 -12.32 1.70 9.64
CA ASP A 151 -11.86 2.82 10.46
C ASP A 151 -12.82 4.03 10.43
N ALA A 152 -13.41 4.33 9.27
CA ALA A 152 -14.41 5.38 9.11
C ALA A 152 -15.74 5.03 9.78
N LEU A 153 -16.19 3.78 9.68
CA LEU A 153 -17.40 3.31 10.37
C LEU A 153 -17.24 3.33 11.89
N ILE A 154 -16.05 3.00 12.41
CA ILE A 154 -15.72 3.15 13.83
C ILE A 154 -15.82 4.61 14.26
N ALA A 155 -15.25 5.54 13.48
CA ALA A 155 -15.40 6.97 13.75
C ALA A 155 -16.87 7.41 13.74
N LYS A 156 -17.67 6.90 12.78
CA LYS A 156 -19.11 7.17 12.68
C LYS A 156 -19.87 6.62 13.89
N LYS A 157 -19.51 5.43 14.36
CA LYS A 157 -20.08 4.78 15.54
C LYS A 157 -19.94 5.65 16.78
N TYR A 158 -18.73 6.13 17.05
CA TYR A 158 -18.49 6.97 18.22
C TYR A 158 -19.08 8.36 18.09
N PHE A 159 -19.15 8.89 16.87
CA PHE A 159 -19.67 10.24 16.66
C PHE A 159 -21.20 10.33 16.64
N LYS A 160 -21.87 9.34 16.05
CA LYS A 160 -23.32 9.31 15.86
C LYS A 160 -24.00 8.35 16.83
N GLY A 161 -23.48 7.13 17.00
CA GLY A 161 -24.10 6.09 17.83
C GLY A 161 -24.22 6.47 19.31
N ILE A 162 -23.30 7.27 19.85
CA ILE A 162 -23.42 7.81 21.22
C ILE A 162 -24.61 8.79 21.34
N ARG A 163 -24.93 9.52 20.26
CA ARG A 163 -25.97 10.57 20.24
C ARG A 163 -27.35 10.06 19.86
N THR A 164 -27.42 9.06 18.98
CA THR A 164 -28.69 8.56 18.41
C THR A 164 -29.20 7.28 19.05
N GLY A 165 -28.43 6.69 19.97
CA GLY A 165 -28.86 5.59 20.83
C GLY A 165 -28.49 4.20 20.31
N VAL A 166 -28.80 3.19 21.13
CA VAL A 166 -28.32 1.80 21.00
C VAL A 166 -28.66 1.17 19.64
N LYS A 167 -29.84 1.42 19.09
CA LYS A 167 -30.26 0.81 17.81
C LYS A 167 -29.34 1.19 16.65
N GLU A 168 -28.99 2.47 16.52
CA GLU A 168 -28.09 2.91 15.44
C GLU A 168 -26.63 2.49 15.71
N PHE A 169 -26.24 2.44 16.99
CA PHE A 169 -24.95 1.90 17.39
C PHE A 169 -24.79 0.43 16.94
N GLU A 170 -25.79 -0.42 17.19
CA GLU A 170 -25.76 -1.83 16.79
C GLU A 170 -25.82 -2.01 15.27
N ALA A 171 -26.63 -1.23 14.56
CA ALA A 171 -26.65 -1.28 13.09
C ALA A 171 -25.27 -0.94 12.48
N ILE A 172 -24.52 -0.02 13.10
CA ILE A 172 -23.15 0.27 12.67
C ILE A 172 -22.20 -0.89 13.02
N ASN A 173 -22.37 -1.58 14.16
CA ASN A 173 -21.59 -2.78 14.49
C ASN A 173 -21.79 -3.89 13.46
N ASP A 174 -23.04 -4.16 13.04
CA ASP A 174 -23.33 -5.16 12.01
C ASP A 174 -22.65 -4.81 10.68
N THR A 175 -22.67 -3.52 10.33
CA THR A 175 -21.98 -3.02 9.12
C THR A 175 -20.46 -3.20 9.22
N ILE A 176 -19.86 -2.90 10.38
CA ILE A 176 -18.43 -3.13 10.63
C ILE A 176 -18.11 -4.62 10.51
N ALA A 177 -18.90 -5.51 11.13
CA ALA A 177 -18.69 -6.94 11.08
C ALA A 177 -18.75 -7.51 9.65
N PHE A 178 -19.65 -6.99 8.81
CA PHE A 178 -19.71 -7.34 7.40
C PHE A 178 -18.44 -6.94 6.63
N TYR A 179 -17.92 -5.72 6.82
CA TYR A 179 -16.71 -5.28 6.12
C TYR A 179 -15.41 -5.90 6.68
N ASP A 180 -15.39 -6.26 7.96
CA ASP A 180 -14.32 -7.09 8.54
C ASP A 180 -14.30 -8.48 7.91
N TYR A 181 -15.47 -9.06 7.63
CA TYR A 181 -15.56 -10.30 6.85
C TYR A 181 -15.03 -10.10 5.43
N CYS A 182 -15.41 -9.01 4.75
CA CYS A 182 -14.90 -8.70 3.41
C CYS A 182 -13.37 -8.60 3.38
N THR A 183 -12.78 -7.91 4.36
CA THR A 183 -11.32 -7.78 4.52
C THR A 183 -10.65 -9.13 4.63
N LYS A 184 -11.14 -10.00 5.51
CA LYS A 184 -10.60 -11.36 5.71
C LYS A 184 -10.71 -12.20 4.44
N ALA A 185 -11.82 -12.09 3.72
CA ALA A 185 -12.04 -12.83 2.48
C ALA A 185 -11.12 -12.35 1.34
N VAL A 186 -10.88 -11.05 1.21
CA VAL A 186 -9.88 -10.50 0.27
C VAL A 186 -8.49 -11.04 0.60
N TYR A 187 -8.06 -10.99 1.86
CA TYR A 187 -6.75 -11.49 2.26
C TYR A 187 -6.61 -12.99 2.03
N TYR A 188 -7.62 -13.78 2.37
CA TYR A 188 -7.63 -15.21 2.09
C TYR A 188 -7.48 -15.48 0.58
N ALA A 189 -8.21 -14.77 -0.27
CA ALA A 189 -8.12 -14.93 -1.72
C ALA A 189 -6.74 -14.53 -2.28
N ALA A 190 -6.16 -13.44 -1.78
CA ALA A 190 -4.80 -13.02 -2.12
C ALA A 190 -3.74 -14.04 -1.65
N ASP A 191 -3.87 -14.56 -0.43
CA ASP A 191 -2.99 -15.58 0.12
C ASP A 191 -3.01 -16.87 -0.71
N CYS A 192 -4.18 -17.27 -1.21
CA CYS A 192 -4.30 -18.39 -2.14
C CYS A 192 -3.50 -18.17 -3.42
N TYR A 193 -3.56 -16.97 -3.99
CA TYR A 193 -2.78 -16.61 -5.16
C TYR A 193 -1.27 -16.61 -4.90
N TYR A 194 -0.82 -15.95 -3.82
CA TYR A 194 0.60 -15.92 -3.49
C TYR A 194 1.15 -17.30 -3.14
N ARG A 195 0.35 -18.16 -2.50
CA ARG A 195 0.74 -19.55 -2.22
C ARG A 195 0.96 -20.35 -3.51
N LEU A 196 0.18 -20.11 -4.56
CA LEU A 196 0.45 -20.72 -5.87
C LEU A 196 1.79 -20.27 -6.44
N ILE A 197 2.09 -18.97 -6.40
CA ILE A 197 3.37 -18.42 -6.87
C ILE A 197 4.53 -19.05 -6.11
N LEU A 198 4.45 -19.06 -4.78
CA LEU A 198 5.48 -19.63 -3.91
C LEU A 198 5.70 -21.11 -4.21
N ASN A 199 4.63 -21.87 -4.44
CA ASN A 199 4.75 -23.28 -4.75
C ASN A 199 5.34 -23.53 -6.14
N ASN A 200 5.02 -22.70 -7.13
CA ASN A 200 5.50 -22.89 -8.50
C ASN A 200 6.95 -22.44 -8.70
N HIS A 201 7.36 -21.34 -8.05
CA HIS A 201 8.62 -20.66 -8.37
C HIS A 201 9.71 -20.73 -7.29
N PHE A 202 9.35 -20.98 -6.02
CA PHE A 202 10.29 -20.79 -4.92
C PHE A 202 10.45 -22.02 -4.03
N ILE A 203 9.40 -22.42 -3.32
CA ILE A 203 9.50 -23.36 -2.19
C ILE A 203 9.10 -24.79 -2.61
N LYS A 204 8.17 -24.94 -3.57
CA LYS A 204 7.59 -26.23 -3.98
C LYS A 204 7.14 -27.08 -2.79
N SER A 205 6.53 -26.43 -1.79
CA SER A 205 6.10 -27.05 -0.53
C SER A 205 5.00 -28.12 -0.68
N TYR A 206 4.24 -28.08 -1.77
CA TYR A 206 3.18 -29.03 -2.08
C TYR A 206 3.55 -29.90 -3.27
N THR A 207 3.27 -31.20 -3.13
CA THR A 207 3.19 -32.12 -4.25
C THR A 207 2.06 -31.71 -5.21
N LYS A 208 2.05 -32.29 -6.41
CA LYS A 208 1.03 -32.00 -7.43
C LYS A 208 -0.40 -32.23 -6.89
N SER A 209 -0.62 -33.37 -6.24
CA SER A 209 -1.93 -33.77 -5.69
C SER A 209 -2.39 -32.84 -4.57
N GLU A 210 -1.49 -32.48 -3.65
CA GLU A 210 -1.82 -31.56 -2.55
C GLU A 210 -2.19 -30.18 -3.06
N LEU A 211 -1.48 -29.69 -4.08
CA LEU A 211 -1.79 -28.41 -4.68
C LEU A 211 -3.15 -28.42 -5.42
N ASP A 212 -3.48 -29.50 -6.12
CA ASP A 212 -4.77 -29.64 -6.81
C ASP A 212 -5.95 -29.70 -5.82
N LYS A 213 -5.75 -30.40 -4.68
CA LYS A 213 -6.71 -30.42 -3.56
C LYS A 213 -6.85 -29.03 -2.94
N TYR A 214 -5.74 -28.34 -2.67
CA TYR A 214 -5.72 -26.99 -2.14
C TYR A 214 -6.48 -26.02 -3.03
N LEU A 215 -6.18 -26.01 -4.33
CA LEU A 215 -6.86 -25.19 -5.34
C LEU A 215 -8.37 -25.42 -5.33
N SER A 216 -8.81 -26.68 -5.32
CA SER A 216 -10.23 -27.02 -5.35
C SER A 216 -10.97 -26.54 -4.10
N LEU A 217 -10.36 -26.67 -2.92
CA LEU A 217 -10.94 -26.17 -1.66
C LEU A 217 -10.97 -24.64 -1.61
N SER A 218 -9.87 -23.98 -2.00
CA SER A 218 -9.77 -22.53 -2.04
C SER A 218 -10.76 -21.90 -3.02
N ILE A 219 -10.91 -22.46 -4.22
CA ILE A 219 -11.91 -22.01 -5.19
C ILE A 219 -13.31 -22.08 -4.60
N LYS A 220 -13.68 -23.21 -3.98
CA LYS A 220 -15.01 -23.38 -3.38
C LYS A 220 -15.28 -22.35 -2.27
N GLN A 221 -14.29 -22.09 -1.42
CA GLN A 221 -14.42 -21.10 -0.36
C GLN A 221 -14.56 -19.69 -0.93
N ILE A 222 -13.73 -19.32 -1.91
CA ILE A 222 -13.74 -17.99 -2.53
C ILE A 222 -15.03 -17.78 -3.35
N GLU A 223 -15.61 -18.82 -3.96
CA GLU A 223 -16.94 -18.73 -4.57
C GLU A 223 -18.03 -18.35 -3.56
N ILE A 224 -17.99 -18.92 -2.35
CA ILE A 224 -18.92 -18.57 -1.25
C ILE A 224 -18.71 -17.11 -0.86
N ASP A 225 -17.46 -16.71 -0.69
CA ASP A 225 -17.10 -15.33 -0.31
C ASP A 225 -17.52 -14.33 -1.40
N CYS A 226 -17.32 -14.63 -2.68
CA CYS A 226 -17.80 -13.83 -3.80
C CYS A 226 -19.33 -13.65 -3.77
N LYS A 227 -20.08 -14.72 -3.53
CA LYS A 227 -21.55 -14.66 -3.46
C LYS A 227 -22.03 -13.76 -2.31
N LYS A 228 -21.35 -13.84 -1.16
CA LYS A 228 -21.71 -13.08 0.04
C LYS A 228 -21.30 -11.61 -0.04
N THR A 229 -20.10 -11.32 -0.53
CA THR A 229 -19.52 -9.96 -0.52
C THR A 229 -19.80 -9.19 -1.80
N LYS A 230 -19.98 -9.89 -2.93
CA LYS A 230 -20.01 -9.32 -4.29
C LYS A 230 -18.76 -8.50 -4.65
N SER A 231 -17.64 -8.75 -3.96
CA SER A 231 -16.39 -7.99 -4.16
C SER A 231 -15.74 -8.30 -5.51
N LEU A 232 -15.38 -7.24 -6.24
CA LEU A 232 -14.60 -7.33 -7.47
C LEU A 232 -13.16 -7.79 -7.20
N GLN A 233 -12.56 -7.39 -6.08
CA GLN A 233 -11.24 -7.86 -5.67
C GLN A 233 -11.22 -9.37 -5.41
N ILE A 234 -12.21 -9.90 -4.67
CA ILE A 234 -12.30 -11.35 -4.42
C ILE A 234 -12.54 -12.10 -5.74
N ASN A 235 -13.42 -11.58 -6.59
CA ASN A 235 -13.72 -12.20 -7.89
C ASN A 235 -12.51 -12.19 -8.85
N TYR A 236 -11.67 -11.16 -8.78
CA TYR A 236 -10.41 -11.11 -9.50
C TYR A 236 -9.50 -12.29 -9.11
N TYR A 237 -9.26 -12.52 -7.83
CA TYR A 237 -8.46 -13.65 -7.38
C TYR A 237 -9.10 -15.00 -7.73
N LEU A 238 -10.42 -15.12 -7.62
CA LEU A 238 -11.15 -16.34 -8.00
C LEU A 238 -10.85 -16.77 -9.44
N HIS A 239 -10.89 -15.83 -10.39
CA HIS A 239 -10.62 -16.16 -11.79
C HIS A 239 -9.14 -16.51 -12.04
N ILE A 240 -8.19 -15.97 -11.29
CA ILE A 240 -6.78 -16.40 -11.34
C ILE A 240 -6.64 -17.87 -10.89
N LEU A 241 -7.34 -18.25 -9.82
CA LEU A 241 -7.31 -19.63 -9.32
C LEU A 241 -7.95 -20.61 -10.32
N TYR A 242 -9.07 -20.23 -10.95
CA TYR A 242 -9.66 -21.03 -12.03
C TYR A 242 -8.73 -21.19 -13.23
N PHE A 243 -8.12 -20.10 -13.68
CA PHE A 243 -7.12 -20.15 -14.75
C PHE A 243 -6.01 -21.16 -14.41
N SER A 244 -5.43 -21.02 -13.21
CA SER A 244 -4.36 -21.90 -12.73
C SER A 244 -4.81 -23.37 -12.64
N LYS A 245 -6.05 -23.63 -12.20
CA LYS A 245 -6.61 -24.98 -12.15
C LYS A 245 -6.73 -25.58 -13.55
N PHE A 246 -7.34 -24.87 -14.49
CA PHE A 246 -7.57 -25.40 -15.84
C PHE A 246 -6.29 -25.54 -16.65
N GLU A 247 -5.30 -24.66 -16.43
CA GLU A 247 -3.96 -24.81 -17.01
C GLU A 247 -3.31 -26.14 -16.57
N ARG A 248 -3.38 -26.47 -15.28
CA ARG A 248 -2.84 -27.71 -14.71
C ARG A 248 -3.57 -28.97 -15.19
N GLU A 249 -4.87 -28.86 -15.42
CA GLU A 249 -5.70 -29.90 -16.04
C GLU A 249 -5.47 -30.03 -17.55
N LYS A 250 -4.63 -29.17 -18.16
CA LYS A 250 -4.43 -29.04 -19.60
C LYS A 250 -5.72 -28.71 -20.37
N ASN A 251 -6.72 -28.14 -19.70
CA ASN A 251 -7.96 -27.66 -20.30
C ASN A 251 -7.80 -26.20 -20.74
N TYR A 252 -7.01 -25.99 -21.80
CA TYR A 252 -6.64 -24.64 -22.23
C TYR A 252 -7.81 -23.79 -22.71
N LEU A 253 -8.87 -24.42 -23.25
CA LEU A 253 -10.09 -23.70 -23.66
C LEU A 253 -10.75 -23.01 -22.46
N LYS A 254 -10.92 -23.73 -21.34
CA LYS A 254 -11.45 -23.13 -20.10
C LYS A 254 -10.46 -22.14 -19.50
N ALA A 255 -9.16 -22.41 -19.53
CA ALA A 255 -8.16 -21.46 -19.03
C ALA A 255 -8.28 -20.09 -19.76
N ILE A 256 -8.40 -20.10 -21.09
CA ILE A 256 -8.60 -18.89 -21.90
C ILE A 256 -9.88 -18.15 -21.51
N GLU A 257 -10.98 -18.88 -21.27
CA GLU A 257 -12.24 -18.27 -20.82
C GLU A 257 -12.05 -17.44 -19.54
N TYR A 258 -11.33 -17.98 -18.55
CA TYR A 258 -11.07 -17.28 -17.29
C TYR A 258 -10.04 -16.15 -17.44
N CYS A 259 -9.06 -16.28 -18.34
CA CYS A 259 -8.21 -15.15 -18.74
C CYS A 259 -9.03 -14.00 -19.33
N ASN A 260 -9.98 -14.29 -20.21
CA ASN A 260 -10.83 -13.26 -20.81
C ASN A 260 -11.71 -12.58 -19.75
N LYS A 261 -12.25 -13.33 -18.79
CA LYS A 261 -12.97 -12.76 -17.63
C LYS A 261 -12.07 -11.83 -16.80
N LEU A 262 -10.80 -12.19 -16.58
CA LEU A 262 -9.83 -11.32 -15.89
C LEU A 262 -9.58 -10.02 -16.66
N ILE A 263 -9.36 -10.10 -17.98
CA ILE A 263 -9.14 -8.93 -18.82
C ILE A 263 -10.34 -7.97 -18.73
N VAL A 264 -11.57 -8.51 -18.76
CA VAL A 264 -12.79 -7.70 -18.61
C VAL A 264 -12.86 -7.03 -17.25
N LEU A 265 -12.48 -7.70 -16.17
CA LEU A 265 -12.45 -7.10 -14.82
C LEU A 265 -11.40 -6.00 -14.70
N ILE A 266 -10.20 -6.21 -15.25
CA ILE A 266 -9.11 -5.22 -15.19
C ILE A 266 -9.50 -3.96 -15.98
N LYS A 267 -10.17 -4.11 -17.13
CA LYS A 267 -10.64 -2.98 -17.95
C LYS A 267 -11.80 -2.20 -17.32
N LYS A 268 -12.49 -2.75 -16.32
CA LYS A 268 -13.59 -2.09 -15.60
C LYS A 268 -13.15 -1.25 -14.40
N LYS A 269 -11.88 -1.34 -13.98
CA LYS A 269 -11.28 -0.54 -12.90
C LYS A 269 -10.69 0.77 -13.45
#